data_AF-A0A0G1XCB7-F1
#
_entry.id   AF-A0A0G1XCB7-F1
#
_cell.length_a   1.000
_cell.length_b   1.000
_cell.length_c   1.000
_cell.angle_alpha   90.00
_cell.angle_beta   90.00
_cell.angle_gamma   90.00
#
_symmetry.space_group_name_H-M   'P 1'
#
loop_
_entity.id
_entity.type
_entity.pdbx_description
1 polymer ?
#
loop_
_entity_poly.entity_id
_entity_poly.type
_entity_poly.pdbx_seq_one_letter_code
_entity_poly.pdbx_strand_id
1 'polypeptide(L)'
;MLRDAIEQSKAKSTELLTDPAVLDAAVSTALRHRTEDFRVRLRRTVVRAVAFLFITKMLLALVIEVPYDLLFHDNVPIYPLLVNIFFHPIFLALISLTVVIPEKKNTEDFIAATRALAVGADHPLLHLRVKHEVRNTWTDVFTVIYALLFVAVYVAIGTLLNSLGFHWLSISLFLFFISLVTFFGIRIRSSARDIVASDARSGIIGTAFDMLMLPIVRAGAWLSSRVAKINVFIYFFDFIIEAPLKVAIEFVESWLTFIREKKEEI
;
A
#
# COMPACT_ATOMS: atom_id res chain seq x y z
N MET A 1 -8.36 18.56 -13.41
CA MET A 1 -9.45 19.22 -12.66
C MET A 1 -10.06 20.37 -13.41
N LEU A 2 -9.41 21.54 -13.54
CA LEU A 2 -9.91 22.63 -14.40
C LEU A 2 -10.14 22.17 -15.85
N ARG A 3 -9.20 21.41 -16.41
CA ARG A 3 -9.34 20.79 -17.72
C ARG A 3 -10.53 19.81 -17.83
N ASP A 4 -10.74 18.97 -16.81
CA ASP A 4 -11.82 17.97 -16.80
C ASP A 4 -13.20 18.65 -16.66
N ALA A 5 -13.30 19.72 -15.87
CA ALA A 5 -14.52 20.52 -15.72
C ALA A 5 -14.86 21.27 -17.02
N ILE A 6 -13.85 21.76 -17.75
CA ILE A 6 -14.01 22.39 -19.06
C ILE A 6 -14.37 21.36 -20.14
N GLU A 7 -13.78 20.15 -20.10
CA GLU A 7 -14.07 19.08 -21.06
C GLU A 7 -15.47 18.45 -20.85
N GLN A 8 -15.98 18.38 -19.61
CA GLN A 8 -17.37 17.95 -19.33
C GLN A 8 -18.40 19.02 -19.73
N SER A 9 -18.08 20.31 -19.61
CA SER A 9 -18.96 21.42 -20.00
C SER A 9 -18.76 21.84 -21.46
N LYS A 10 -18.90 20.88 -22.37
CA LYS A 10 -18.61 20.98 -23.82
C LYS A 10 -19.40 22.05 -24.61
N ALA A 11 -20.09 23.00 -23.97
CA ALA A 11 -20.86 24.06 -24.63
C ALA A 11 -20.90 25.44 -23.90
N LYS A 12 -20.30 25.64 -22.71
CA LYS A 12 -20.49 26.88 -21.91
C LYS A 12 -19.22 27.40 -21.20
N SER A 13 -18.06 27.32 -21.84
CA SER A 13 -16.77 27.76 -21.27
C SER A 13 -16.73 29.25 -20.88
N THR A 14 -17.46 30.11 -21.58
CA THR A 14 -17.56 31.55 -21.31
C THR A 14 -18.51 31.89 -20.15
N GLU A 15 -19.64 31.19 -20.01
CA GLU A 15 -20.57 31.38 -18.87
C GLU A 15 -19.98 30.88 -17.54
N LEU A 16 -19.20 29.79 -17.58
CA LEU A 16 -18.54 29.20 -16.40
C LEU A 16 -17.55 30.14 -15.72
N LEU A 17 -16.94 31.06 -16.46
CA LEU A 17 -16.00 32.06 -15.91
C LEU A 17 -16.71 33.33 -15.41
N THR A 18 -17.99 33.49 -15.74
CA THR A 18 -18.75 34.72 -15.48
C THR A 18 -19.67 34.59 -14.27
N ASP A 19 -20.16 33.38 -13.96
CA ASP A 19 -21.00 33.10 -12.78
C ASP A 19 -20.28 32.18 -11.75
N PRO A 20 -19.88 32.72 -10.59
CA PRO A 20 -19.24 31.94 -9.51
C PRO A 20 -20.07 30.76 -9.00
N ALA A 21 -21.41 30.81 -9.06
CA ALA A 21 -22.27 29.73 -8.59
C ALA A 21 -22.28 28.55 -9.57
N VAL A 22 -22.25 28.83 -10.87
CA VAL A 22 -22.18 27.82 -11.92
C VAL A 22 -20.81 27.12 -11.91
N LEU A 23 -19.74 27.88 -11.65
CA LEU A 23 -18.38 27.34 -11.49
C LEU A 23 -18.28 26.38 -10.28
N ASP A 24 -18.76 26.79 -9.11
CA ASP A 24 -18.73 25.97 -7.90
C ASP A 24 -19.51 24.65 -8.08
N ALA A 25 -20.69 24.70 -8.70
CA ALA A 25 -21.51 23.53 -8.97
C ALA A 25 -20.83 22.55 -9.94
N ALA A 26 -20.17 23.06 -10.98
CA ALA A 26 -19.40 22.27 -11.94
C ALA A 26 -18.18 21.60 -11.27
N VAL A 27 -17.42 22.34 -10.45
CA VAL A 27 -16.27 21.82 -9.71
C VAL A 27 -16.68 20.73 -8.73
N SER A 28 -17.75 20.95 -7.96
CA SER A 28 -18.28 19.96 -7.01
C SER A 28 -18.71 18.66 -7.70
N THR A 29 -19.42 18.78 -8.82
CA THR A 29 -19.88 17.61 -9.59
C THR A 29 -18.71 16.81 -10.16
N ALA A 30 -17.72 17.49 -10.76
CA ALA A 30 -16.52 16.85 -11.29
C ALA A 30 -15.69 16.17 -10.19
N LEU A 31 -15.56 16.81 -9.02
CA LEU A 31 -14.82 16.25 -7.88
C LEU A 31 -15.51 15.00 -7.31
N ARG A 32 -16.85 15.01 -7.22
CA ARG A 32 -17.62 13.85 -6.77
C ARG A 32 -17.40 12.65 -7.70
N HIS A 33 -17.51 12.85 -9.02
CA HIS A 33 -17.27 11.78 -9.99
C HIS A 33 -15.85 11.19 -9.87
N ARG A 34 -14.84 12.06 -9.77
CA ARG A 34 -13.44 11.64 -9.63
C ARG A 34 -13.18 10.88 -8.33
N THR A 35 -13.85 11.26 -7.25
CA THR A 35 -13.77 10.59 -5.95
C THR A 35 -14.37 9.18 -6.00
N GLU A 36 -15.54 9.03 -6.62
CA GLU A 36 -16.18 7.72 -6.81
C GLU A 36 -15.33 6.79 -7.69
N ASP A 37 -14.84 7.30 -8.82
CA ASP A 37 -13.95 6.54 -9.70
C ASP A 37 -12.69 6.05 -8.97
N PHE A 38 -12.14 6.91 -8.11
CA PHE A 38 -10.97 6.55 -7.31
C PHE A 38 -11.30 5.49 -6.27
N ARG A 39 -12.43 5.57 -5.56
CA ARG A 39 -12.85 4.52 -4.61
C ARG A 39 -12.95 3.16 -5.28
N VAL A 40 -13.54 3.11 -6.47
CA VAL A 40 -13.67 1.87 -7.24
C VAL A 40 -12.30 1.33 -7.64
N ARG A 41 -11.41 2.17 -8.17
CA ARG A 41 -10.04 1.78 -8.53
C ARG A 41 -9.24 1.32 -7.31
N LEU A 42 -9.29 2.09 -6.22
CA LEU A 42 -8.63 1.81 -4.96
C LEU A 42 -9.02 0.43 -4.43
N ARG A 43 -10.34 0.16 -4.33
CA ARG A 43 -10.84 -1.14 -3.86
C ARG A 43 -10.31 -2.29 -4.72
N ARG A 44 -10.31 -2.14 -6.05
CA ARG A 44 -9.76 -3.15 -6.98
C ARG A 44 -8.27 -3.38 -6.74
N THR A 45 -7.49 -2.32 -6.58
CA THR A 45 -6.05 -2.40 -6.29
C THR A 45 -5.79 -3.11 -4.95
N VAL A 46 -6.53 -2.75 -3.90
CA VAL A 46 -6.40 -3.36 -2.57
C VAL A 46 -6.75 -4.84 -2.60
N VAL A 47 -7.92 -5.21 -3.15
CA VAL A 47 -8.36 -6.60 -3.23
C VAL A 47 -7.36 -7.45 -4.01
N ARG A 48 -6.86 -6.96 -5.15
CA ARG A 48 -5.84 -7.67 -5.94
C ARG A 48 -4.54 -7.87 -5.15
N ALA A 49 -4.07 -6.85 -4.44
CA ALA A 49 -2.85 -6.93 -3.65
C ALA A 49 -3.00 -7.87 -2.44
N VAL A 50 -4.14 -7.84 -1.75
CA VAL A 50 -4.47 -8.75 -0.64
C VAL A 50 -4.53 -10.20 -1.13
N ALA A 51 -5.24 -10.46 -2.23
CA ALA A 51 -5.34 -11.80 -2.81
C ALA A 51 -3.96 -12.35 -3.23
N PHE A 52 -3.12 -11.52 -3.86
CA PHE A 52 -1.76 -11.90 -4.23
C PHE A 52 -0.88 -12.23 -3.01
N LEU A 53 -0.90 -11.38 -1.98
CA LEU A 53 -0.12 -11.63 -0.76
C LEU A 53 -0.55 -12.92 -0.08
N PHE A 54 -1.85 -13.20 -0.09
CA PHE A 54 -2.39 -14.44 0.45
C PHE A 54 -1.89 -15.66 -0.34
N ILE A 55 -2.05 -15.65 -1.67
CA ILE A 55 -1.61 -16.76 -2.55
C ILE A 55 -0.11 -16.99 -2.43
N THR A 56 0.69 -15.91 -2.48
CA THR A 56 2.16 -16.04 -2.37
C THR A 56 2.61 -16.54 -1.02
N LYS A 57 1.98 -16.10 0.08
CA LYS A 57 2.26 -16.64 1.41
C LYS A 57 1.87 -18.11 1.54
N MET A 58 0.72 -18.51 1.00
CA MET A 58 0.33 -19.91 0.97
C MET A 58 1.31 -20.77 0.16
N LEU A 59 1.73 -20.29 -1.02
CA LEU A 59 2.70 -21.01 -1.84
C LEU A 59 4.06 -21.12 -1.16
N LEU A 60 4.56 -20.03 -0.56
CA LEU A 60 5.82 -20.02 0.16
C LEU A 60 5.77 -20.93 1.39
N ALA A 61 4.64 -20.92 2.11
CA ALA A 61 4.39 -21.80 3.22
C ALA A 61 4.43 -23.27 2.78
N LEU A 62 3.76 -23.62 1.67
CA LEU A 62 3.72 -24.99 1.16
C LEU A 62 5.07 -25.47 0.60
N VAL A 63 5.81 -24.61 -0.11
CA VAL A 63 7.03 -24.98 -0.83
C VAL A 63 8.28 -24.89 0.06
N ILE A 64 8.31 -23.97 1.02
CA ILE A 64 9.50 -23.69 1.84
C ILE A 64 9.23 -24.00 3.31
N GLU A 65 8.22 -23.38 3.93
CA GLU A 65 8.05 -23.44 5.38
C GLU A 65 7.63 -24.84 5.86
N VAL A 66 6.67 -25.48 5.20
CA VAL A 66 6.16 -26.82 5.55
C VAL A 66 7.23 -27.90 5.37
N PRO A 67 7.96 -27.99 4.24
CA PRO A 67 9.05 -28.95 4.10
C PRO A 67 10.19 -28.70 5.10
N TYR A 68 10.51 -27.42 5.37
CA TYR A 68 11.52 -27.07 6.37
C TYR A 68 11.10 -27.51 7.78
N ASP A 69 9.85 -27.25 8.19
CA ASP A 69 9.35 -27.64 9.51
C ASP A 69 9.29 -29.17 9.65
N LEU A 70 8.91 -29.90 8.60
CA LEU A 70 8.90 -31.37 8.60
C LEU A 70 10.31 -31.98 8.66
N LEU A 71 11.31 -31.36 8.02
CA LEU A 71 12.68 -31.89 7.99
C LEU A 71 13.49 -31.57 9.26
N PHE A 72 13.22 -30.44 9.91
CA PHE A 72 14.05 -29.94 11.01
C PHE A 72 13.36 -29.89 12.38
N HIS A 73 12.03 -29.93 12.44
CA HIS A 73 11.27 -29.73 13.68
C HIS A 73 10.23 -30.82 13.97
N ASP A 74 10.17 -31.89 13.17
CA ASP A 74 9.31 -33.09 13.26
C ASP A 74 7.78 -32.84 13.32
N ASN A 75 7.34 -31.58 13.43
CA ASN A 75 5.94 -31.16 13.49
C ASN A 75 5.76 -29.81 12.80
N VAL A 76 4.62 -29.62 12.14
CA VAL A 76 4.25 -28.32 11.56
C VAL A 76 3.48 -27.51 12.61
N PRO A 77 4.03 -26.40 13.13
CA PRO A 77 3.34 -25.58 14.10
C PRO A 77 2.22 -24.81 13.37
N ILE A 78 1.00 -25.37 13.42
CA ILE A 78 -0.18 -24.87 12.70
C ILE A 78 -0.49 -23.41 13.09
N TYR A 79 -0.31 -23.03 14.36
CA TYR A 79 -0.60 -21.69 14.84
C TYR A 79 0.33 -20.62 14.20
N PRO A 80 1.67 -20.72 14.27
CA PRO A 80 2.58 -19.85 13.52
C PRO A 80 2.30 -19.80 12.02
N LEU A 81 2.00 -20.94 11.41
CA LEU A 81 1.70 -21.03 9.98
C LEU A 81 0.47 -20.20 9.60
N LEU A 82 -0.63 -20.35 10.36
CA LEU A 82 -1.86 -19.58 10.14
C LEU A 82 -1.61 -18.09 10.36
N VAL A 83 -0.92 -17.70 11.44
CA VAL A 83 -0.59 -16.30 11.69
C VAL A 83 0.23 -15.72 10.53
N ASN A 84 1.24 -16.44 10.03
CA ASN A 84 2.06 -15.98 8.92
C ASN A 84 1.25 -15.77 7.62
N ILE A 85 0.34 -16.69 7.31
CA ILE A 85 -0.50 -16.65 6.10
C ILE A 85 -1.51 -15.50 6.17
N PHE A 86 -2.19 -15.33 7.30
CA PHE A 86 -3.30 -14.38 7.41
C PHE A 86 -2.89 -12.97 7.85
N PHE A 87 -1.80 -12.82 8.61
CA PHE A 87 -1.40 -11.52 9.16
C PHE A 87 -1.14 -10.50 8.05
N HIS A 88 -0.35 -10.85 7.04
CA HIS A 88 0.06 -9.92 5.99
C HIS A 88 -1.11 -9.40 5.13
N PRO A 89 -2.01 -10.26 4.60
CA PRO A 89 -3.19 -9.79 3.87
C PRO A 89 -4.14 -8.95 4.73
N ILE A 90 -4.38 -9.36 5.98
CA ILE A 90 -5.23 -8.61 6.93
C ILE A 90 -4.61 -7.24 7.21
N PHE A 91 -3.30 -7.19 7.47
CA PHE A 91 -2.60 -5.96 7.75
C PHE A 91 -2.65 -4.98 6.57
N LEU A 92 -2.46 -5.46 5.33
CA LEU A 92 -2.62 -4.63 4.14
C LEU A 92 -4.04 -4.07 4.03
N ALA A 93 -5.05 -4.91 4.24
CA ALA A 93 -6.45 -4.51 4.19
C ALA A 93 -6.73 -3.42 5.23
N LEU A 94 -6.28 -3.60 6.48
CA LEU A 94 -6.43 -2.63 7.56
C LEU A 94 -5.79 -1.29 7.21
N ILE A 95 -4.53 -1.28 6.78
CA ILE A 95 -3.85 -0.03 6.36
C ILE A 95 -4.64 0.65 5.24
N SER A 96 -5.11 -0.13 4.27
CA SER A 96 -5.84 0.40 3.11
C SER A 96 -7.22 0.97 3.49
N LEU A 97 -7.88 0.40 4.50
CA LEU A 97 -9.15 0.91 5.03
C LEU A 97 -9.01 2.25 5.75
N THR A 98 -7.81 2.60 6.24
CA THR A 98 -7.56 3.92 6.84
C THR A 98 -7.53 5.07 5.83
N VAL A 99 -7.61 4.77 4.52
CA VAL A 99 -7.65 5.79 3.47
C VAL A 99 -9.03 6.46 3.45
N VAL A 100 -9.11 7.63 4.10
CA VAL A 100 -10.32 8.45 4.15
C VAL A 100 -10.17 9.67 3.24
N ILE A 101 -11.19 9.92 2.41
CA ILE A 101 -11.30 11.14 1.60
C ILE A 101 -12.34 12.05 2.25
N PRO A 102 -11.95 13.18 2.86
CA PRO A 102 -12.89 14.09 3.51
C PRO A 102 -13.64 14.93 2.46
N GLU A 103 -14.68 14.37 1.85
CA GLU A 103 -15.37 14.96 0.68
C GLU A 103 -15.77 16.43 0.86
N LYS A 104 -16.42 16.79 1.98
CA LYS A 104 -16.91 18.16 2.21
C LYS A 104 -15.77 19.18 2.23
N LYS A 105 -14.82 18.97 3.13
CA LYS A 105 -13.63 19.83 3.26
C LYS A 105 -12.82 19.86 1.97
N ASN A 106 -12.67 18.72 1.31
CA ASN A 106 -11.94 18.63 0.04
C ASN A 106 -12.62 19.45 -1.05
N THR A 107 -13.95 19.42 -1.12
CA THR A 107 -14.74 20.21 -2.07
C THR A 107 -14.61 21.70 -1.79
N GLU A 108 -14.70 22.10 -0.52
CA GLU A 108 -14.47 23.49 -0.09
C GLU A 108 -13.07 23.99 -0.46
N ASP A 109 -12.04 23.19 -0.20
CA ASP A 109 -10.64 23.51 -0.51
C ASP A 109 -10.43 23.68 -2.03
N PHE A 110 -11.01 22.80 -2.85
CA PHE A 110 -10.94 22.90 -4.32
C PHE A 110 -11.70 24.10 -4.87
N ILE A 111 -12.88 24.41 -4.33
CA ILE A 111 -13.64 25.60 -4.71
C ILE A 111 -12.85 26.87 -4.36
N ALA A 112 -12.28 26.94 -3.15
CA ALA A 112 -11.47 28.07 -2.71
C ALA A 112 -10.24 28.27 -3.61
N ALA A 113 -9.51 27.20 -3.95
CA ALA A 113 -8.37 27.25 -4.84
C ALA A 113 -8.77 27.69 -6.27
N THR A 114 -9.91 27.21 -6.77
CA THR A 114 -10.39 27.55 -8.13
C THR A 114 -10.82 29.02 -8.21
N ARG A 115 -11.50 29.54 -7.18
CA ARG A 115 -11.85 30.96 -7.07
C ARG A 115 -10.61 31.85 -6.97
N ALA A 116 -9.62 31.47 -6.17
CA ALA A 116 -8.37 32.21 -6.07
C ALA A 116 -7.64 32.29 -7.42
N LEU A 117 -7.60 31.19 -8.18
CA LEU A 117 -7.04 31.18 -9.54
C LEU A 117 -7.80 32.08 -10.51
N ALA A 118 -9.14 32.09 -10.45
CA ALA A 118 -9.98 32.91 -11.33
C ALA A 118 -9.79 34.42 -11.10
N VAL A 119 -9.51 34.82 -9.85
CA VAL A 119 -9.34 36.23 -9.45
C VAL A 119 -7.86 36.65 -9.42
N GLY A 120 -6.92 35.71 -9.63
CA GLY A 120 -5.48 35.97 -9.50
C GLY A 120 -5.05 36.26 -8.05
N ALA A 121 -5.83 35.80 -7.07
CA ALA A 121 -5.56 36.00 -5.65
C ALA A 121 -4.53 34.98 -5.13
N ASP A 122 -3.70 35.40 -4.19
CA ASP A 122 -2.74 34.52 -3.54
C ASP A 122 -3.47 33.50 -2.64
N HIS A 123 -3.13 32.21 -2.77
CA HIS A 123 -3.77 31.14 -2.01
C HIS A 123 -2.73 30.12 -1.53
N PRO A 124 -2.76 29.69 -0.25
CA PRO A 124 -1.75 28.78 0.31
C PRO A 124 -1.60 27.45 -0.43
N LEU A 125 -2.67 26.95 -1.06
CA LEU A 125 -2.64 25.71 -1.87
C LEU A 125 -1.93 25.89 -3.23
N LEU A 126 -1.66 27.12 -3.66
CA LEU A 126 -0.96 27.43 -4.91
C LEU A 126 0.55 27.60 -4.70
N HIS A 127 1.01 27.64 -3.45
CA HIS A 127 2.44 27.72 -3.13
C HIS A 127 3.09 26.34 -3.30
N LEU A 128 3.72 26.12 -4.45
CA LEU A 128 4.59 24.97 -4.68
C LEU A 128 5.81 25.07 -3.75
N ARG A 129 5.79 24.33 -2.63
CA ARG A 129 6.96 24.18 -1.77
C ARG A 129 8.04 23.39 -2.50
N VAL A 130 9.06 24.09 -3.00
CA VAL A 130 10.30 23.48 -3.45
C VAL A 130 11.05 22.96 -2.22
N LYS A 131 11.29 21.66 -2.17
CA LYS A 131 11.98 21.01 -1.05
C LYS A 131 13.48 21.32 -1.14
N HIS A 132 13.98 22.19 -0.27
CA HIS A 132 15.42 22.41 -0.12
C HIS A 132 16.03 21.31 0.77
N GLU A 133 17.01 20.58 0.25
CA GLU A 133 17.83 19.65 1.03
C GLU A 133 18.93 20.43 1.77
N VAL A 134 18.63 20.84 3.01
CA VAL A 134 19.63 21.48 3.87
C VAL A 134 20.28 20.39 4.71
N ARG A 135 21.50 19.98 4.36
CA ARG A 135 22.28 18.99 5.12
C ARG A 135 22.88 19.69 6.34
N ASN A 136 22.37 19.39 7.53
CA ASN A 136 22.78 19.98 8.81
C ASN A 136 23.41 18.89 9.69
N THR A 137 24.31 19.22 10.63
CA THR A 137 24.92 18.26 11.57
C THR A 137 23.86 17.50 12.40
N TRP A 138 22.71 18.13 12.64
CA TRP A 138 21.55 17.49 13.26
C TRP A 138 20.97 16.34 12.41
N THR A 139 21.12 16.37 11.09
CA THR A 139 20.66 15.31 10.17
C THR A 139 21.38 13.98 10.44
N ASP A 140 22.66 14.01 10.81
CA ASP A 140 23.43 12.81 11.11
C ASP A 140 22.99 12.19 12.45
N VAL A 141 22.79 13.01 13.48
CA VAL A 141 22.25 12.57 14.78
C VAL A 141 20.86 11.93 14.61
N PHE A 142 19.97 12.57 13.85
CA PHE A 142 18.65 12.00 13.57
C PHE A 142 18.72 10.71 12.77
N THR A 143 19.73 10.55 11.91
CA THR A 143 19.96 9.33 11.14
C THR A 143 20.40 8.17 12.04
N VAL A 144 21.28 8.43 13.03
CA VAL A 144 21.69 7.42 14.02
C VAL A 144 20.50 7.02 14.90
N ILE A 145 19.74 7.98 15.43
CA ILE A 145 18.53 7.70 16.22
C ILE A 145 17.54 6.87 15.40
N TYR A 146 17.35 7.22 14.14
CA TYR A 146 16.48 6.49 13.22
C TYR A 146 16.97 5.04 12.98
N ALA A 147 18.28 4.83 12.81
CA ALA A 147 18.86 3.50 12.64
C ALA A 147 18.66 2.63 13.91
N LEU A 148 18.82 3.22 15.09
CA LEU A 148 18.54 2.53 16.35
C LEU A 148 17.06 2.18 16.49
N LEU A 149 16.15 3.10 16.15
CA LEU A 149 14.72 2.83 16.14
C LEU A 149 14.35 1.71 15.16
N PHE A 150 14.99 1.69 13.98
CA PHE A 150 14.80 0.63 13.00
C PHE A 150 15.16 -0.75 13.57
N VAL A 151 16.34 -0.87 14.17
CA VAL A 151 16.78 -2.13 14.81
C VAL A 151 15.84 -2.49 15.95
N ALA A 152 15.48 -1.53 16.81
CA ALA A 152 14.59 -1.76 17.95
C ALA A 152 13.22 -2.31 17.52
N VAL A 153 12.61 -1.74 16.46
CA VAL A 153 11.32 -2.21 15.93
C VAL A 153 11.42 -3.64 15.39
N TYR A 154 12.47 -3.95 14.62
CA TYR A 154 12.66 -5.29 14.06
C TYR A 154 12.96 -6.35 15.12
N VAL A 155 13.79 -6.01 16.11
CA VAL A 155 14.08 -6.88 17.25
C VAL A 155 12.81 -7.10 18.06
N ALA A 156 12.04 -6.05 18.35
CA ALA A 156 10.77 -6.16 19.07
C ALA A 156 9.79 -7.11 18.35
N ILE A 157 9.59 -6.93 17.04
CA ILE A 157 8.72 -7.82 16.25
C ILE A 157 9.29 -9.24 16.24
N GLY A 158 10.59 -9.42 16.04
CA GLY A 158 11.24 -10.74 16.04
C GLY A 158 11.10 -11.48 17.36
N THR A 159 11.31 -10.79 18.50
CA THR A 159 11.12 -11.37 19.84
C THR A 159 9.68 -11.74 20.11
N LEU A 160 8.71 -10.93 19.65
CA LEU A 160 7.28 -11.25 19.75
C LEU A 160 6.96 -12.51 18.94
N LEU A 161 7.43 -12.61 17.70
CA LEU A 161 7.22 -13.79 16.85
C LEU A 161 7.88 -15.04 17.45
N ASN A 162 9.09 -14.92 17.99
CA ASN A 162 9.77 -16.01 18.67
C ASN A 162 8.94 -16.53 19.86
N SER A 163 8.30 -15.63 20.62
CA SER A 163 7.39 -16.02 21.71
C SER A 163 6.12 -16.74 21.24
N LEU A 164 5.73 -16.54 19.97
CA LEU A 164 4.61 -17.25 19.34
C LEU A 164 5.02 -18.60 18.73
N GLY A 165 6.29 -19.01 18.88
CA GLY A 165 6.82 -20.28 18.36
C GLY A 165 7.34 -20.21 16.92
N PHE A 166 7.61 -19.01 16.39
CA PHE A 166 8.22 -18.87 15.06
C PHE A 166 9.71 -19.19 15.14
N HIS A 167 10.21 -20.01 14.21
CA HIS A 167 11.63 -20.25 14.02
C HIS A 167 12.30 -19.10 13.23
N TRP A 168 13.63 -19.03 13.28
CA TRP A 168 14.40 -17.89 12.73
C TRP A 168 14.17 -17.61 11.23
N LEU A 169 14.01 -18.66 10.40
CA LEU A 169 13.68 -18.54 8.98
C LEU A 169 12.29 -17.93 8.78
N SER A 170 11.24 -18.47 9.42
CA SER A 170 9.90 -17.87 9.42
C SER A 170 9.86 -16.45 9.96
N ILE A 171 10.62 -16.12 11.01
CA ILE A 171 10.76 -14.72 11.50
C ILE A 171 11.34 -13.83 10.40
N SER A 172 12.40 -14.28 9.73
CA SER A 172 13.06 -13.52 8.66
C SER A 172 12.11 -13.27 7.48
N LEU A 173 11.38 -14.30 7.05
CA LEU A 173 10.36 -14.20 6.00
C LEU A 173 9.19 -13.31 6.42
N PHE A 174 8.76 -13.37 7.68
CA PHE A 174 7.72 -12.49 8.21
C PHE A 174 8.18 -11.02 8.19
N LEU A 175 9.37 -10.71 8.69
CA LEU A 175 9.94 -9.35 8.70
C LEU A 175 10.14 -8.79 7.28
N PHE A 176 10.49 -9.64 6.32
CA PHE A 176 10.54 -9.27 4.91
C PHE A 176 9.15 -8.88 4.37
N PHE A 177 8.14 -9.73 4.57
CA PHE A 177 6.81 -9.47 4.05
C PHE A 177 6.10 -8.32 4.75
N ILE A 178 6.23 -8.16 6.08
CA ILE A 178 5.64 -7.00 6.78
C ILE A 178 6.19 -5.68 6.22
N SER A 179 7.47 -5.64 5.84
CA SER A 179 8.08 -4.48 5.20
C SER A 179 7.51 -4.21 3.81
N LEU A 180 7.38 -5.26 3.00
CA LEU A 180 6.80 -5.18 1.67
C LEU A 180 5.32 -4.73 1.73
N VAL A 181 4.53 -5.32 2.61
CA VAL A 181 3.12 -4.98 2.83
C VAL A 181 2.97 -3.54 3.32
N THR A 182 3.79 -3.12 4.28
CA THR A 182 3.78 -1.76 4.79
C THR A 182 4.07 -0.75 3.68
N PHE A 183 5.07 -1.03 2.84
CA PHE A 183 5.36 -0.19 1.68
C PHE A 183 4.19 -0.11 0.71
N PHE A 184 3.56 -1.25 0.38
CA PHE A 184 2.37 -1.25 -0.48
C PHE A 184 1.19 -0.48 0.14
N GLY A 185 0.92 -0.68 1.42
CA GLY A 185 -0.14 0.03 2.14
C GLY A 185 0.08 1.55 2.12
N ILE A 186 1.32 2.01 2.31
CA ILE A 186 1.64 3.43 2.20
C ILE A 186 1.53 3.93 0.76
N ARG A 187 1.95 3.14 -0.24
CA ARG A 187 1.80 3.52 -1.65
C ARG A 187 0.32 3.69 -2.03
N ILE A 188 -0.52 2.77 -1.56
CA ILE A 188 -1.99 2.85 -1.68
C ILE A 188 -2.51 4.11 -0.99
N ARG A 189 -2.09 4.38 0.25
CA ARG A 189 -2.44 5.61 0.98
C ARG A 189 -2.00 6.89 0.27
N SER A 190 -0.79 6.90 -0.30
CA SER A 190 -0.27 8.06 -1.04
C SER A 190 -1.03 8.35 -2.31
N SER A 191 -1.62 7.33 -2.97
CA SER A 191 -2.43 7.54 -4.18
C SER A 191 -3.69 8.38 -3.91
N ALA A 192 -4.17 8.44 -2.66
CA ALA A 192 -5.28 9.29 -2.29
C ALA A 192 -4.90 10.78 -2.21
N ARG A 193 -3.61 11.10 -2.02
CA ARG A 193 -3.12 12.49 -2.03
C ARG A 193 -3.33 13.17 -3.38
N ASP A 194 -3.43 12.40 -4.47
CA ASP A 194 -3.69 12.93 -5.81
C ASP A 194 -5.13 13.48 -5.98
N ILE A 195 -6.00 13.27 -4.99
CA ILE A 195 -7.43 13.66 -5.03
C ILE A 195 -7.82 14.53 -3.83
N VAL A 196 -6.97 14.60 -2.81
CA VAL A 196 -7.20 15.45 -1.64
C VAL A 196 -6.39 16.73 -1.78
N ALA A 197 -7.06 17.89 -1.74
CA ALA A 197 -6.45 19.21 -1.89
C ALA A 197 -5.54 19.61 -0.72
N SER A 198 -5.90 19.23 0.50
CA SER A 198 -5.13 19.56 1.71
C SER A 198 -4.72 18.30 2.48
N ASP A 199 -3.45 18.25 2.90
CA ASP A 199 -3.00 17.18 3.80
C ASP A 199 -3.88 17.17 5.06
N ALA A 200 -4.61 16.08 5.27
CA ALA A 200 -5.29 15.85 6.54
C ALA A 200 -4.21 15.82 7.62
N ARG A 201 -4.21 16.81 8.52
CA ARG A 201 -3.25 16.86 9.64
C ARG A 201 -3.37 15.54 10.41
N SER A 202 -2.30 14.76 10.43
CA SER A 202 -2.18 13.63 11.34
C SER A 202 -2.26 14.17 12.78
N GLY A 203 -3.23 13.73 13.57
CA GLY A 203 -3.24 14.01 15.01
C GLY A 203 -2.01 13.41 15.70
N ILE A 204 -1.80 13.74 16.98
CA ILE A 204 -0.63 13.31 17.77
C ILE A 204 -0.39 11.78 17.71
N ILE A 205 -1.47 11.00 17.78
CA ILE A 205 -1.44 9.53 17.65
C ILE A 205 -0.99 9.10 16.25
N GLY A 206 -1.44 9.79 15.20
CA GLY A 206 -1.04 9.54 13.82
C GLY A 206 0.45 9.81 13.60
N THR A 207 0.98 10.88 14.22
CA THR A 207 2.42 11.20 14.14
C THR A 207 3.28 10.16 14.85
N ALA A 208 2.86 9.66 16.02
CA ALA A 208 3.57 8.58 16.71
C ALA A 208 3.54 7.27 15.91
N PHE A 209 2.40 6.92 15.33
CA PHE A 209 2.27 5.75 14.47
C PHE A 209 3.13 5.87 13.20
N ASP A 210 3.11 7.03 12.54
CA ASP A 210 3.96 7.27 11.37
C ASP A 210 5.45 7.17 11.74
N MET A 211 5.86 7.63 12.93
CA MET A 211 7.25 7.50 13.40
C MET A 211 7.67 6.04 13.61
N LEU A 212 6.80 5.21 14.19
CA LEU A 212 7.05 3.77 14.38
C LEU A 212 7.06 2.99 13.06
N MET A 213 6.15 3.34 12.14
CA MET A 213 6.04 2.68 10.84
C MET A 213 7.13 3.11 9.86
N LEU A 214 7.65 4.33 9.98
CA LEU A 214 8.63 4.89 9.03
C LEU A 214 9.86 3.98 8.79
N PRO A 215 10.50 3.39 9.83
CA PRO A 215 11.50 2.32 9.67
C PRO A 215 11.09 1.21 8.70
N ILE A 216 9.93 0.60 8.93
CA ILE A 216 9.39 -0.52 8.15
C ILE A 216 9.09 -0.06 6.72
N VAL A 217 8.50 1.13 6.57
CA VAL A 217 8.17 1.74 5.27
C VAL A 217 9.43 1.98 4.45
N ARG A 218 10.48 2.56 5.03
CA ARG A 218 11.74 2.79 4.29
C ARG A 218 12.40 1.49 3.88
N ALA A 219 12.33 0.46 4.70
CA ALA A 219 12.86 -0.86 4.34
C ALA A 219 12.13 -1.43 3.12
N GLY A 220 10.79 -1.40 3.14
CA GLY A 220 9.99 -1.81 2.00
C GLY A 220 10.17 -0.92 0.77
N ALA A 221 10.37 0.40 0.96
CA ALA A 221 10.65 1.34 -0.12
C ALA A 221 12.04 1.14 -0.73
N TRP A 222 13.05 0.84 0.08
CA TRP A 222 14.39 0.47 -0.38
C TRP A 222 14.32 -0.84 -1.17
N LEU A 223 13.64 -1.86 -0.64
CA LEU A 223 13.41 -3.12 -1.31
C LEU A 223 12.69 -2.93 -2.65
N SER A 224 11.62 -2.13 -2.66
CA SER A 224 10.86 -1.85 -3.88
C SER A 224 11.64 -0.99 -4.87
N SER A 225 12.39 0.02 -4.44
CA SER A 225 13.11 0.94 -5.33
C SER A 225 14.33 0.30 -5.99
N ARG A 226 15.00 -0.63 -5.30
CA ARG A 226 16.02 -1.50 -5.89
C ARG A 226 15.43 -2.39 -7.00
N VAL A 227 14.16 -2.76 -6.87
CA VAL A 227 13.41 -3.54 -7.87
C VAL A 227 12.73 -2.65 -8.94
N ALA A 228 12.50 -1.36 -8.66
CA ALA A 228 11.72 -0.41 -9.49
C ALA A 228 12.53 0.35 -10.56
N LYS A 229 13.86 0.16 -10.66
CA LYS A 229 14.67 0.78 -11.73
C LYS A 229 14.43 0.20 -13.12
N ILE A 230 13.47 -0.70 -13.25
CA ILE A 230 13.12 -1.37 -14.48
C ILE A 230 11.64 -1.04 -14.73
N ASN A 231 11.19 -1.07 -15.99
CA ASN A 231 9.79 -1.17 -16.44
C ASN A 231 9.00 -2.37 -15.80
N VAL A 232 9.51 -2.90 -14.69
CA VAL A 232 9.27 -4.16 -14.02
C VAL A 232 8.00 -4.20 -13.23
N PHE A 233 7.45 -3.12 -12.66
CA PHE A 233 6.17 -3.27 -11.93
C PHE A 233 4.99 -3.72 -12.82
N ILE A 234 5.04 -3.45 -14.13
CA ILE A 234 4.02 -3.87 -15.11
C ILE A 234 4.25 -5.33 -15.55
N TYR A 235 5.49 -5.73 -15.87
CA TYR A 235 5.86 -7.15 -16.12
C TYR A 235 5.81 -8.04 -14.87
N PHE A 236 6.01 -7.45 -13.69
CA PHE A 236 5.93 -8.10 -12.38
C PHE A 236 4.48 -8.40 -12.05
N PHE A 237 3.51 -7.51 -12.33
CA PHE A 237 2.08 -7.81 -12.14
C PHE A 237 1.52 -8.87 -13.11
N ASP A 238 2.04 -8.98 -14.33
CA ASP A 238 1.70 -10.08 -15.25
C ASP A 238 2.31 -11.42 -14.80
N PHE A 239 3.61 -11.45 -14.46
CA PHE A 239 4.28 -12.64 -13.89
C PHE A 239 3.69 -13.09 -12.53
N ILE A 240 3.19 -12.15 -11.73
CA ILE A 240 2.54 -12.36 -10.42
C ILE A 240 1.16 -13.02 -10.52
N ILE A 241 0.43 -12.80 -11.61
CA ILE A 241 -0.88 -13.43 -11.85
C ILE A 241 -0.69 -14.77 -12.58
N GLU A 242 0.28 -14.87 -13.49
CA GLU A 242 0.40 -16.00 -14.42
C GLU A 242 1.23 -17.20 -13.90
N ALA A 243 2.36 -16.96 -13.21
CA ALA A 243 3.26 -18.04 -12.79
C ALA A 243 2.78 -18.83 -11.55
N PRO A 244 2.21 -18.21 -10.50
CA PRO A 244 1.71 -18.96 -9.32
C PRO A 244 0.48 -19.80 -9.63
N LEU A 245 -0.36 -19.35 -10.58
CA LEU A 245 -1.53 -20.08 -11.04
C LEU A 245 -1.11 -21.35 -11.80
N LYS A 246 -0.07 -21.29 -12.63
CA LYS A 246 0.51 -22.48 -13.29
C LYS A 246 1.08 -23.47 -12.29
N VAL A 247 1.87 -23.02 -11.31
CA VAL A 247 2.46 -23.90 -10.29
C VAL A 247 1.40 -24.52 -9.38
N ALA A 248 0.32 -23.79 -9.04
CA ALA A 248 -0.80 -24.35 -8.29
C ALA A 248 -1.58 -25.41 -9.08
N ILE A 249 -1.73 -25.23 -10.40
CA ILE A 249 -2.35 -26.22 -11.29
C ILE A 249 -1.45 -27.46 -11.42
N GLU A 250 -0.15 -27.31 -11.66
CA GLU A 250 0.82 -28.43 -11.74
C GLU A 250 0.91 -29.22 -10.42
N PHE A 251 0.81 -28.52 -9.27
CA PHE A 251 0.79 -29.15 -7.96
C PHE A 251 -0.48 -29.99 -7.76
N VAL A 252 -1.66 -29.46 -8.13
CA VAL A 252 -2.93 -30.20 -8.06
C VAL A 252 -2.93 -31.40 -9.01
N GLU A 253 -2.35 -31.27 -10.19
CA GLU A 253 -2.20 -32.35 -11.15
C GLU A 253 -1.26 -33.46 -10.65
N SER A 254 -0.11 -33.10 -10.08
CA SER A 254 0.82 -34.06 -9.47
C SER A 254 0.18 -34.76 -8.27
N TRP A 255 -0.59 -34.04 -7.46
CA TRP A 255 -1.32 -34.60 -6.33
C TRP A 255 -2.41 -35.58 -6.78
N LEU A 256 -3.19 -35.25 -7.81
CA LEU A 256 -4.18 -36.15 -8.40
C LEU A 256 -3.53 -37.40 -9.03
N THR A 257 -2.35 -37.24 -9.62
CA THR A 257 -1.57 -38.35 -10.18
C THR A 257 -1.11 -39.30 -9.08
N PHE A 258 -0.52 -38.77 -8.01
CA PHE A 258 -0.10 -39.55 -6.85
C PHE A 258 -1.26 -40.33 -6.19
N ILE A 259 -2.45 -39.71 -6.05
CA ILE A 259 -3.63 -40.39 -5.50
C ILE A 259 -4.11 -41.53 -6.41
N ARG A 260 -4.05 -41.34 -7.74
CA ARG A 260 -4.43 -42.39 -8.69
C ARG A 260 -3.46 -43.57 -8.64
N GLU A 261 -2.15 -43.32 -8.63
CA GLU A 261 -1.13 -44.36 -8.49
C GLU A 261 -1.32 -45.17 -7.21
N LYS A 262 -1.57 -44.50 -6.08
CA LYS A 262 -1.84 -45.18 -4.80
C LYS A 262 -3.15 -45.96 -4.77
N LYS A 263 -4.16 -45.58 -5.57
CA LYS A 263 -5.42 -46.32 -5.69
C LYS A 263 -5.27 -47.57 -6.56
N GLU A 264 -4.33 -47.56 -7.50
CA GLU A 264 -4.03 -48.72 -8.36
C GLU A 264 -3.13 -49.75 -7.68
N GLU A 265 -2.40 -49.36 -6.62
CA GLU A 265 -1.61 -50.25 -5.76
C GLU A 265 -2.44 -51.03 -4.71
N ILE A 266 -3.74 -50.74 -4.57
CA ILE A 266 -4.69 -51.39 -3.64
C ILE A 266 -5.65 -52.28 -4.43
#